data_AF-Q6NA09-F1
#
_entry.id   AF-Q6NA09-F1
#
_cell.length_a   1.000
_cell.length_b   1.000
_cell.length_c   1.000
_cell.angle_alpha   90.00
_cell.angle_beta   90.00
_cell.angle_gamma   90.00
#
_symmetry.space_group_name_H-M   'P 1'
#
loop_
_entity.id
_entity.type
_entity.pdbx_description
1 polymer ?
#
loop_
_entity_poly.entity_id
_entity_poly.type
_entity_poly.pdbx_seq_one_letter_code
_entity_poly.pdbx_strand_id
1 'polypeptide(L)'
;MLADLIEAPTPEQHFSSPPLRMAVASSEGIRIDQHFGQTELFRVYDVSASGAVAVETRDVNQHAAGDEDRRDTICRMLKDCRILLVAKIGITPQEKLAGHGIEAIDRFAGKAVEAALTEVYVSKSAAKADLPLDASTFRLMHTMLRVTDLARSIDFYTRLLGMIVLEQREHKKNQFTQTYLGYAAGFSGMTLELVFNWSDDQAYTHGTSYGHIAIGVTGIAALCDRLAAQGVKMPRPPRAQRHGEAIVAFIEDPDGHRIKLVQAPNA
;
A
#
# COMPACT_ATOMS: atom_id res chain seq x y z
N MET A 1 43.94 -31.70 -4.76
CA MET A 1 43.59 -31.86 -3.33
C MET A 1 43.07 -30.52 -2.87
N LEU A 2 41.88 -30.32 -2.33
CA LEU A 2 40.77 -31.19 -1.96
C LEU A 2 39.49 -30.51 -2.44
N ALA A 3 38.58 -31.28 -3.05
CA ALA A 3 37.20 -30.89 -3.23
C ALA A 3 36.47 -31.30 -1.95
N ASP A 4 36.16 -30.34 -1.08
CA ASP A 4 35.33 -30.62 0.08
C ASP A 4 33.87 -30.70 -0.39
N LEU A 5 33.36 -31.92 -0.33
CA LEU A 5 31.96 -32.28 -0.44
C LEU A 5 31.16 -31.52 0.63
N ILE A 6 30.44 -30.49 0.20
CA ILE A 6 29.32 -29.96 0.98
C ILE A 6 28.17 -30.94 0.77
N GLU A 7 27.97 -31.84 1.73
CA GLU A 7 26.75 -32.64 1.82
C GLU A 7 25.54 -31.69 1.89
N ALA A 8 24.62 -31.84 0.94
CA ALA A 8 23.34 -31.13 0.99
C ALA A 8 22.55 -31.61 2.22
N PRO A 9 21.90 -30.70 2.98
CA PRO A 9 21.10 -31.10 4.13
C PRO A 9 19.93 -31.98 3.66
N THR A 10 19.76 -33.13 4.32
CA THR A 10 18.61 -34.02 4.16
C THR A 10 17.30 -33.28 4.47
N PRO A 11 16.28 -33.32 3.58
CA PRO A 11 15.02 -32.63 3.82
C PRO A 11 14.09 -33.52 4.62
N GLU A 12 14.21 -33.57 5.95
CA GLU A 12 13.20 -34.25 6.76
C GLU A 12 13.21 -33.81 8.23
N GLN A 13 12.69 -32.60 8.47
CA GLN A 13 11.95 -32.30 9.70
C GLN A 13 10.75 -31.43 9.31
N HIS A 14 9.60 -32.08 9.11
CA HIS A 14 8.32 -31.37 9.04
C HIS A 14 8.04 -30.74 10.40
N PHE A 15 8.52 -29.51 10.61
CA PHE A 15 7.98 -28.64 11.64
C PHE A 15 6.56 -28.27 11.23
N SER A 16 5.58 -29.11 11.59
CA SER A 16 4.18 -28.71 11.47
C SER A 16 3.98 -27.53 12.44
N SER A 17 3.86 -26.32 11.89
CA SER A 17 3.50 -25.15 12.69
C SER A 17 2.20 -25.45 13.45
N PRO A 18 2.08 -25.03 14.73
CA PRO A 18 0.86 -25.25 15.48
C PRO A 18 -0.33 -24.64 14.72
N PRO A 19 -1.51 -25.28 14.77
CA PRO A 19 -2.68 -24.80 14.04
C PRO A 19 -3.04 -23.38 14.47
N LEU A 20 -3.49 -22.59 13.51
CA LEU A 20 -4.01 -21.26 13.75
C LEU A 20 -5.44 -21.38 14.26
N ARG A 21 -5.66 -21.02 15.53
CA ARG A 21 -7.01 -20.99 16.11
C ARG A 21 -7.78 -19.76 15.64
N MET A 22 -8.95 -19.97 15.07
CA MET A 22 -9.79 -18.95 14.45
C MET A 22 -11.24 -19.07 14.93
N ALA A 23 -11.85 -17.95 15.28
CA ALA A 23 -13.28 -17.86 15.56
C ALA A 23 -14.04 -17.38 14.32
N VAL A 24 -15.28 -17.83 14.17
CA VAL A 24 -16.15 -17.45 13.05
C VAL A 24 -17.54 -17.13 13.56
N ALA A 25 -18.02 -15.93 13.23
CA ALA A 25 -19.40 -15.53 13.45
C ALA A 25 -20.27 -16.01 12.28
N SER A 26 -20.90 -17.17 12.49
CA SER A 26 -21.72 -17.84 11.47
C SER A 26 -22.94 -18.47 12.13
N SER A 27 -24.12 -18.25 11.56
CA SER A 27 -25.37 -18.81 12.08
C SER A 27 -25.35 -20.35 11.99
N GLU A 28 -25.15 -20.87 10.78
CA GLU A 28 -25.20 -22.31 10.46
C GLU A 28 -23.81 -22.97 10.32
N GLY A 29 -22.73 -22.18 10.39
CA GLY A 29 -21.36 -22.66 10.15
C GLY A 29 -20.98 -22.79 8.68
N ILE A 30 -21.90 -22.49 7.75
CA ILE A 30 -21.67 -22.60 6.30
C ILE A 30 -21.09 -21.30 5.73
N ARG A 31 -21.63 -20.14 6.13
CA ARG A 31 -21.23 -18.82 5.63
C ARG A 31 -20.91 -17.84 6.75
N ILE A 32 -20.05 -16.87 6.47
CA ILE A 32 -19.77 -15.76 7.39
C ILE A 32 -20.85 -14.71 7.22
N ASP A 33 -21.87 -14.74 8.08
CA ASP A 33 -23.11 -13.99 7.90
C ASP A 33 -23.53 -13.17 9.14
N GLN A 34 -22.84 -13.33 10.27
CA GLN A 34 -23.23 -12.63 11.49
C GLN A 34 -22.41 -11.36 11.75
N HIS A 35 -23.11 -10.32 12.20
CA HIS A 35 -22.53 -9.09 12.70
C HIS A 35 -21.97 -9.31 14.12
N PHE A 36 -20.74 -8.85 14.39
CA PHE A 36 -20.05 -9.06 15.66
C PHE A 36 -20.92 -8.80 16.90
N GLY A 37 -21.50 -7.61 17.00
CA GLY A 37 -22.30 -7.21 18.18
C GLY A 37 -23.62 -7.97 18.37
N GLN A 38 -24.13 -8.63 17.33
CA GLN A 38 -25.39 -9.39 17.37
C GLN A 38 -25.15 -10.91 17.42
N THR A 39 -23.91 -11.34 17.22
CA THR A 39 -23.54 -12.75 17.21
C THR A 39 -23.66 -13.31 18.62
N GLU A 40 -24.49 -14.32 18.82
CA GLU A 40 -24.63 -15.03 20.10
C GLU A 40 -23.67 -16.21 20.21
N LEU A 41 -23.20 -16.71 19.08
CA LEU A 41 -22.51 -17.97 18.99
C LEU A 41 -21.35 -17.85 17.99
N PHE A 42 -20.15 -18.16 18.47
CA PHE A 42 -18.93 -18.18 17.67
C PHE A 42 -18.44 -19.61 17.51
N ARG A 43 -18.14 -20.01 16.29
CA ARG A 43 -17.59 -21.33 15.96
C ARG A 43 -16.08 -21.24 15.93
N VAL A 44 -15.40 -22.10 16.67
CA VAL A 44 -13.94 -22.10 16.79
C VAL A 44 -13.37 -23.23 15.97
N TYR A 45 -12.35 -22.91 15.17
CA TYR A 45 -11.66 -23.82 14.29
C TYR A 45 -10.15 -23.77 14.56
N ASP A 46 -9.50 -24.92 14.48
CA ASP A 46 -8.05 -25.02 14.38
C ASP A 46 -7.71 -25.27 12.91
N VAL A 47 -6.97 -24.34 12.30
CA VAL A 47 -6.67 -24.36 10.87
C VAL A 47 -5.18 -24.62 10.65
N SER A 48 -4.87 -25.59 9.81
CA SER A 48 -3.50 -25.96 9.45
C SER A 48 -3.38 -26.24 7.95
N ALA A 49 -2.19 -26.64 7.50
CA ALA A 49 -1.94 -27.01 6.12
C ALA A 49 -2.80 -28.21 5.65
N SER A 50 -3.30 -29.06 6.56
CA SER A 50 -4.19 -30.17 6.24
C SER A 50 -5.67 -29.80 6.17
N GLY A 51 -6.02 -28.55 6.49
CA GLY A 51 -7.40 -28.05 6.48
C GLY A 51 -7.85 -27.45 7.81
N ALA A 52 -9.13 -27.09 7.85
CA ALA A 52 -9.79 -26.55 9.04
C ALA A 52 -10.55 -27.65 9.80
N VAL A 53 -10.32 -27.76 11.10
CA VAL A 53 -11.03 -28.68 11.99
C VAL A 53 -11.88 -27.86 12.96
N ALA A 54 -13.19 -28.13 13.00
CA ALA A 54 -14.08 -27.52 13.99
C ALA A 54 -13.72 -28.05 15.38
N VAL A 55 -13.45 -27.15 16.32
CA VAL A 55 -13.05 -27.48 17.70
C VAL A 55 -14.26 -27.47 18.60
N GLU A 56 -14.96 -26.34 18.63
CA GLU A 56 -16.08 -26.11 19.54
C GLU A 56 -16.94 -24.94 19.07
N THR A 57 -17.97 -24.67 19.84
CA THR A 57 -18.86 -23.54 19.66
C THR A 57 -19.00 -22.83 21.00
N ARG A 58 -18.82 -21.50 21.01
CA ARG A 58 -18.85 -20.69 22.22
C ARG A 58 -20.03 -19.74 22.19
N ASP A 59 -20.92 -19.92 23.16
CA ASP A 59 -22.09 -19.09 23.39
C ASP A 59 -21.73 -17.91 24.30
N VAL A 60 -22.02 -16.69 23.84
CA VAL A 60 -21.69 -15.45 24.56
C VAL A 60 -22.40 -15.37 25.91
N ASN A 61 -23.67 -15.82 26.00
CA ASN A 61 -24.46 -15.74 27.21
C ASN A 61 -23.95 -16.72 28.27
N GLN A 62 -23.45 -17.89 27.87
CA GLN A 62 -22.81 -18.85 28.79
C GLN A 62 -21.48 -18.35 29.36
N HIS A 63 -20.86 -17.37 28.70
CA HIS A 63 -19.60 -16.77 29.12
C HIS A 63 -19.76 -15.42 29.81
N ALA A 64 -20.96 -14.84 29.84
CA ALA A 64 -21.23 -13.55 30.46
C ALA A 64 -20.97 -13.60 31.97
N ALA A 65 -20.31 -12.58 32.51
CA ALA A 65 -19.97 -12.50 33.93
C ALA A 65 -20.59 -11.24 34.56
N GLY A 66 -21.67 -11.42 35.33
CA GLY A 66 -22.36 -10.29 35.97
C GLY A 66 -22.96 -9.31 34.96
N ASP A 67 -22.67 -8.02 35.14
CA ASP A 67 -23.15 -6.92 34.28
C ASP A 67 -22.07 -6.44 33.27
N GLU A 68 -21.20 -7.36 32.84
CA GLU A 68 -20.11 -7.09 31.87
C GLU A 68 -20.68 -6.66 30.50
N ASP A 69 -20.06 -5.67 29.85
CA ASP A 69 -20.41 -5.33 28.47
C ASP A 69 -20.19 -6.55 27.57
N ARG A 70 -21.19 -6.88 26.78
CA ARG A 70 -21.18 -8.04 25.87
C ARG A 70 -19.90 -8.14 25.02
N ARG A 71 -19.34 -7.02 24.57
CA ARG A 71 -18.13 -7.03 23.72
C ARG A 71 -16.91 -7.44 24.52
N ASP A 72 -16.85 -7.06 25.79
CA ASP A 72 -15.77 -7.45 26.70
C ASP A 72 -15.87 -8.95 27.02
N THR A 73 -17.09 -9.47 27.19
CA THR A 73 -17.34 -10.92 27.25
C THR A 73 -16.80 -11.63 26.01
N ILE A 74 -17.10 -11.14 24.80
CA ILE A 74 -16.62 -11.77 23.55
C ILE A 74 -15.09 -11.72 23.45
N CYS A 75 -14.46 -10.59 23.76
CA CYS A 75 -13.00 -10.46 23.71
C CYS A 75 -12.32 -11.45 24.67
N ARG A 76 -12.82 -11.57 25.90
CA ARG A 76 -12.32 -12.52 26.89
C ARG A 76 -12.57 -13.97 26.48
N MET A 77 -13.76 -14.27 25.96
CA MET A 77 -14.17 -15.60 25.51
C MET A 77 -13.32 -16.08 24.33
N LEU A 78 -12.88 -15.20 23.44
CA LEU A 78 -12.11 -15.54 22.23
C LEU A 78 -10.59 -15.31 22.37
N LYS A 79 -10.08 -15.06 23.59
CA LYS A 79 -8.68 -14.66 23.82
C LYS A 79 -7.60 -15.64 23.33
N ASP A 80 -7.94 -16.91 23.12
CA ASP A 80 -7.06 -17.95 22.58
C ASP A 80 -7.15 -18.05 21.03
N CYS A 81 -8.11 -17.38 20.42
CA CYS A 81 -8.20 -17.26 18.96
C CYS A 81 -7.29 -16.13 18.48
N ARG A 82 -6.61 -16.31 17.36
CA ARG A 82 -5.78 -15.25 16.75
C ARG A 82 -6.54 -14.44 15.70
N ILE A 83 -7.57 -15.03 15.11
CA ILE A 83 -8.39 -14.41 14.06
C ILE A 83 -9.86 -14.57 14.42
N LEU A 84 -10.64 -13.53 14.11
CA LEU A 84 -12.10 -13.59 14.12
C LEU A 84 -12.65 -13.22 12.73
N LEU A 85 -13.37 -14.13 12.08
CA LEU A 85 -14.09 -13.87 10.83
C LEU A 85 -15.54 -13.49 11.12
N VAL A 86 -15.97 -12.32 10.63
CA VAL A 86 -17.29 -11.72 10.91
C VAL A 86 -17.86 -11.11 9.63
N ALA A 87 -19.18 -10.98 9.50
CA ALA A 87 -19.76 -10.31 8.33
C ALA A 87 -19.63 -8.79 8.42
N LYS A 88 -19.64 -8.24 9.65
CA LYS A 88 -19.52 -6.81 9.91
C LYS A 88 -19.10 -6.56 11.35
N ILE A 89 -18.25 -5.56 11.54
CA ILE A 89 -17.78 -5.11 12.85
C ILE A 89 -17.41 -3.61 12.77
N GLY A 90 -17.57 -2.88 13.87
CA GLY A 90 -17.16 -1.48 13.96
C GLY A 90 -15.70 -1.31 14.40
N ILE A 91 -15.16 -0.10 14.25
CA ILE A 91 -13.77 0.23 14.58
C ILE A 91 -13.46 -0.02 16.07
N THR A 92 -14.29 0.48 16.99
CA THR A 92 -14.02 0.34 18.44
C THR A 92 -13.95 -1.13 18.90
N PRO A 93 -14.87 -2.04 18.49
CA PRO A 93 -14.68 -3.47 18.74
C PRO A 93 -13.43 -4.09 18.10
N GLN A 94 -13.06 -3.67 16.87
CA GLN A 94 -11.83 -4.15 16.22
C GLN A 94 -10.59 -3.79 17.05
N GLU A 95 -10.49 -2.55 17.52
CA GLU A 95 -9.38 -2.09 18.37
C GLU A 95 -9.30 -2.86 19.70
N LYS A 96 -10.45 -3.12 20.34
CA LYS A 96 -10.51 -3.93 21.57
C LYS A 96 -10.01 -5.37 21.35
N LEU A 97 -10.45 -6.01 20.26
CA LEU A 97 -10.01 -7.36 19.88
C LEU A 97 -8.50 -7.38 19.58
N ALA A 98 -8.01 -6.38 18.86
CA ALA A 98 -6.59 -6.24 18.54
C ALA A 98 -5.74 -6.08 19.81
N GLY A 99 -6.23 -5.37 20.83
CA GLY A 99 -5.59 -5.29 22.15
C GLY A 99 -5.45 -6.64 22.86
N HIS A 100 -6.25 -7.64 22.49
CA HIS A 100 -6.16 -9.02 22.96
C HIS A 100 -5.41 -9.94 21.99
N GLY A 101 -4.80 -9.40 20.94
CA GLY A 101 -4.10 -10.17 19.90
C GLY A 101 -5.03 -10.88 18.91
N ILE A 102 -6.30 -10.49 18.86
CA ILE A 102 -7.31 -11.05 17.95
C ILE A 102 -7.49 -10.09 16.78
N GLU A 103 -7.13 -10.51 15.57
CA GLU A 103 -7.40 -9.74 14.36
C GLU A 103 -8.79 -10.09 13.81
N ALA A 104 -9.69 -9.11 13.81
CA ALA A 104 -11.02 -9.25 13.22
C ALA A 104 -10.99 -8.91 11.72
N ILE A 105 -11.61 -9.75 10.90
CA ILE A 105 -11.62 -9.62 9.44
C ILE A 105 -13.06 -9.72 8.93
N ASP A 106 -13.54 -8.67 8.25
CA ASP A 106 -14.90 -8.57 7.71
C ASP A 106 -15.00 -8.65 6.18
N ARG A 107 -13.87 -8.60 5.46
CA ARG A 107 -13.83 -8.72 3.98
C ARG A 107 -14.36 -10.06 3.43
N PHE A 108 -14.61 -11.04 4.30
CA PHE A 108 -15.14 -12.36 3.94
C PHE A 108 -16.65 -12.48 4.12
N ALA A 109 -17.35 -11.38 4.38
CA ALA A 109 -18.81 -11.35 4.50
C ALA A 109 -19.50 -12.10 3.33
N GLY A 110 -20.39 -13.03 3.68
CA GLY A 110 -21.16 -13.85 2.75
C GLY A 110 -20.40 -15.02 2.12
N LYS A 111 -19.07 -15.13 2.26
CA LYS A 111 -18.29 -16.26 1.74
C LYS A 111 -18.49 -17.53 2.59
N ALA A 112 -18.19 -18.68 1.99
CA ALA A 112 -18.18 -19.96 2.68
C ALA A 112 -17.08 -19.98 3.77
N VAL A 113 -17.41 -20.51 4.94
CA VAL A 113 -16.50 -20.53 6.11
C VAL A 113 -15.20 -21.27 5.79
N GLU A 114 -15.29 -22.46 5.21
CA GLU A 114 -14.12 -23.30 4.89
C GLU A 114 -13.15 -22.58 3.94
N ALA A 115 -13.66 -22.00 2.85
CA ALA A 115 -12.84 -21.27 1.89
C ALA A 115 -12.15 -20.05 2.52
N ALA A 116 -12.86 -19.32 3.38
CA ALA A 116 -12.31 -18.15 4.06
C ALA A 116 -11.23 -18.53 5.10
N LEU A 117 -11.44 -19.60 5.88
CA LEU A 117 -10.45 -20.13 6.83
C LEU A 117 -9.16 -20.51 6.10
N THR A 118 -9.26 -21.24 4.98
CA THR A 118 -8.10 -21.62 4.17
C THR A 118 -7.37 -20.42 3.58
N GLU A 119 -8.09 -19.46 2.98
CA GLU A 119 -7.49 -18.25 2.39
C GLU A 119 -6.72 -17.43 3.45
N VAL A 120 -7.29 -17.28 4.65
CA VAL A 120 -6.64 -16.58 5.75
C VAL A 120 -5.43 -17.35 6.26
N TYR A 121 -5.54 -18.67 6.45
CA TYR A 121 -4.39 -19.47 6.88
C TYR A 121 -3.23 -19.38 5.90
N VAL A 122 -3.48 -19.54 4.60
CA VAL A 122 -2.45 -19.42 3.56
C VAL A 122 -1.79 -18.04 3.62
N SER A 123 -2.59 -16.97 3.70
CA SER A 123 -2.07 -15.60 3.80
C SER A 123 -1.21 -15.38 5.06
N LYS A 124 -1.63 -15.88 6.22
CA LYS A 124 -0.90 -15.73 7.49
C LYS A 124 0.33 -16.62 7.58
N SER A 125 0.31 -17.78 6.92
CA SER A 125 1.45 -18.70 6.82
C SER A 125 2.50 -18.17 5.85
N ALA A 126 2.08 -17.61 4.70
CA ALA A 126 2.99 -16.96 3.75
C ALA A 126 3.73 -15.76 4.37
N ALA A 127 3.07 -14.97 5.22
CA ALA A 127 3.69 -13.86 5.94
C ALA A 127 4.74 -14.30 6.98
N LYS A 128 4.76 -15.57 7.39
CA LYS A 128 5.76 -16.15 8.31
C LYS A 128 6.87 -16.92 7.60
N ALA A 129 6.66 -17.26 6.33
CA ALA A 129 7.67 -17.95 5.56
C ALA A 129 8.76 -16.94 5.21
N ASP A 130 10.02 -17.31 5.45
CA ASP A 130 11.21 -16.53 5.07
C ASP A 130 11.44 -16.60 3.54
N LEU A 131 10.36 -16.41 2.78
CA LEU A 131 10.36 -16.46 1.33
C LEU A 131 10.79 -15.09 0.80
N PRO A 132 11.66 -15.05 -0.23
CA PRO A 132 12.02 -13.81 -0.88
C PRO A 132 10.76 -13.13 -1.43
N LEU A 133 10.63 -11.83 -1.17
CA LEU A 133 9.55 -11.02 -1.71
C LEU A 133 9.60 -11.04 -3.24
N ASP A 134 8.46 -11.35 -3.86
CA ASP A 134 8.34 -11.26 -5.32
C ASP A 134 8.25 -9.81 -5.76
N ALA A 135 9.41 -9.24 -6.14
CA ALA A 135 9.56 -7.87 -6.59
C ALA A 135 8.69 -7.54 -7.82
N SER A 136 8.23 -8.53 -8.60
CA SER A 136 7.38 -8.31 -9.78
C SER A 136 5.99 -7.77 -9.42
N THR A 137 5.58 -7.91 -8.16
CA THR A 137 4.31 -7.39 -7.64
C THR A 137 4.40 -5.93 -7.19
N PHE A 138 5.60 -5.36 -7.14
CA PHE A 138 5.84 -3.99 -6.66
C PHE A 138 6.06 -3.03 -7.83
N ARG A 139 5.56 -1.81 -7.70
CA ARG A 139 5.87 -0.71 -8.61
C ARG A 139 5.79 0.64 -7.91
N LEU A 140 6.65 1.57 -8.32
CA LEU A 140 6.47 2.98 -7.99
C LEU A 140 5.27 3.53 -8.75
N MET A 141 4.35 4.18 -8.04
CA MET A 141 3.10 4.66 -8.62
C MET A 141 3.19 6.13 -9.02
N HIS A 142 3.55 7.00 -8.08
CA HIS A 142 3.67 8.42 -8.32
C HIS A 142 4.69 9.06 -7.38
N THR A 143 5.10 10.27 -7.72
CA THR A 143 5.73 11.22 -6.80
C THR A 143 4.82 12.44 -6.68
N MET A 144 4.66 12.96 -5.47
CA MET A 144 3.75 14.07 -5.20
C MET A 144 4.53 15.34 -4.87
N LEU A 145 4.17 16.43 -5.53
CA LEU A 145 4.65 17.78 -5.25
C LEU A 145 3.46 18.66 -4.84
N ARG A 146 3.67 19.45 -3.79
CA ARG A 146 2.76 20.57 -3.49
C ARG A 146 3.15 21.77 -4.35
N VAL A 147 2.13 22.44 -4.88
CA VAL A 147 2.28 23.61 -5.75
C VAL A 147 1.41 24.75 -5.27
N THR A 148 1.88 25.98 -5.45
CA THR A 148 1.18 27.21 -5.06
C THR A 148 0.20 27.72 -6.11
N ASP A 149 0.38 27.31 -7.36
CA ASP A 149 -0.52 27.65 -8.46
C ASP A 149 -0.68 26.43 -9.36
N LEU A 150 -1.87 25.81 -9.30
CA LEU A 150 -2.16 24.60 -10.05
C LEU A 150 -2.15 24.83 -11.56
N ALA A 151 -2.72 25.93 -12.03
CA ALA A 151 -2.83 26.20 -13.46
C ALA A 151 -1.45 26.48 -14.08
N ARG A 152 -0.62 27.27 -13.40
CA ARG A 152 0.76 27.55 -13.80
C ARG A 152 1.61 26.28 -13.82
N SER A 153 1.41 25.39 -12.85
CA SER A 153 2.12 24.11 -12.79
C SER A 153 1.68 23.17 -13.91
N ILE A 154 0.38 23.03 -14.14
CA ILE A 154 -0.15 22.21 -15.25
C ILE A 154 0.38 22.73 -16.59
N ASP A 155 0.35 24.04 -16.85
CA ASP A 155 0.91 24.62 -18.08
C ASP A 155 2.40 24.28 -18.24
N PHE A 156 3.19 24.43 -17.18
CA PHE A 156 4.62 24.09 -17.22
C PHE A 156 4.84 22.62 -17.60
N TYR A 157 4.22 21.68 -16.89
CA TYR A 157 4.46 20.25 -17.11
C TYR A 157 3.87 19.75 -18.44
N THR A 158 2.76 20.34 -18.91
CA THR A 158 2.13 19.94 -20.17
C THR A 158 2.79 20.59 -21.37
N ARG A 159 2.85 21.93 -21.42
CA ARG A 159 3.33 22.68 -22.59
C ARG A 159 4.83 22.60 -22.78
N LEU A 160 5.61 22.65 -21.69
CA LEU A 160 7.07 22.69 -21.78
C LEU A 160 7.71 21.30 -21.69
N LEU A 161 7.11 20.39 -20.93
CA LEU A 161 7.65 19.05 -20.71
C LEU A 161 6.83 17.93 -21.37
N GLY A 162 5.72 18.24 -22.03
CA GLY A 162 4.97 17.30 -22.87
C GLY A 162 4.13 16.27 -22.10
N MET A 163 3.90 16.46 -20.81
CA MET A 163 2.99 15.59 -20.06
C MET A 163 1.53 15.83 -20.47
N ILE A 164 0.67 14.85 -20.20
CA ILE A 164 -0.78 14.97 -20.32
C ILE A 164 -1.43 14.93 -18.94
N VAL A 165 -2.54 15.65 -18.77
CA VAL A 165 -3.38 15.52 -17.57
C VAL A 165 -4.15 14.21 -17.68
N LEU A 166 -3.93 13.32 -16.72
CA LEU A 166 -4.56 12.01 -16.66
C LEU A 166 -5.86 12.05 -15.86
N GLU A 167 -5.84 12.78 -14.76
CA GLU A 167 -6.97 12.90 -13.85
C GLU A 167 -6.84 14.19 -13.02
N GLN A 168 -7.97 14.82 -12.72
CA GLN A 168 -8.05 15.91 -11.75
C GLN A 168 -9.26 15.70 -10.84
N ARG A 169 -9.06 15.86 -9.53
CA ARG A 169 -10.10 15.67 -8.51
C ARG A 169 -10.07 16.78 -7.47
N GLU A 170 -11.25 17.24 -7.09
CA GLU A 170 -11.44 18.18 -5.98
C GLU A 170 -11.85 17.44 -4.70
N HIS A 171 -11.13 17.70 -3.61
CA HIS A 171 -11.45 17.17 -2.30
C HIS A 171 -12.06 18.27 -1.43
N LYS A 172 -13.30 18.67 -1.74
CA LYS A 172 -14.01 19.81 -1.10
C LYS A 172 -13.97 19.82 0.42
N LYS A 173 -14.16 18.66 1.07
CA LYS A 173 -14.12 18.53 2.54
C LYS A 173 -12.74 18.86 3.12
N ASN A 174 -11.68 18.56 2.38
CA ASN A 174 -10.29 18.72 2.80
C ASN A 174 -9.62 19.94 2.13
N GLN A 175 -10.35 20.68 1.29
CA GLN A 175 -9.93 21.92 0.64
C GLN A 175 -8.63 21.83 -0.18
N PHE A 176 -8.53 20.82 -1.05
CA PHE A 176 -7.44 20.74 -2.02
C PHE A 176 -7.88 20.16 -3.36
N THR A 177 -7.11 20.46 -4.40
CA THR A 177 -7.22 19.84 -5.73
C THR A 177 -6.00 18.97 -5.98
N GLN A 178 -6.23 17.76 -6.47
CA GLN A 178 -5.21 16.79 -6.87
C GLN A 178 -5.25 16.65 -8.39
N THR A 179 -4.10 16.70 -9.05
CA THR A 179 -3.97 16.49 -10.50
C THR A 179 -2.85 15.52 -10.80
N TYR A 180 -3.14 14.45 -11.54
CA TYR A 180 -2.15 13.51 -12.03
C TYR A 180 -1.73 13.83 -13.46
N LEU A 181 -0.42 13.85 -13.69
CA LEU A 181 0.19 14.04 -15.00
C LEU A 181 1.15 12.89 -15.33
N GLY A 182 1.30 12.58 -16.61
CA GLY A 182 2.24 11.55 -17.06
C GLY A 182 2.48 11.60 -18.57
N TYR A 183 3.29 10.65 -19.05
CA TYR A 183 3.66 10.53 -20.47
C TYR A 183 2.90 9.43 -21.23
N ALA A 184 2.27 8.51 -20.50
CA ALA A 184 1.47 7.43 -21.07
C ALA A 184 -0.01 7.65 -20.78
N ALA A 185 -0.88 7.10 -21.63
CA ALA A 185 -2.31 7.06 -21.32
C ALA A 185 -2.56 6.17 -20.10
N GLY A 186 -3.31 6.70 -19.13
CA GLY A 186 -3.62 5.99 -17.88
C GLY A 186 -2.45 5.93 -16.88
N PHE A 187 -2.52 4.96 -15.96
CA PHE A 187 -1.61 4.83 -14.81
C PHE A 187 -0.66 3.62 -14.92
N SER A 188 -0.26 3.27 -16.14
CA SER A 188 0.67 2.15 -16.38
C SER A 188 2.13 2.49 -16.05
N GLY A 189 2.49 3.77 -16.07
CA GLY A 189 3.81 4.28 -15.69
C GLY A 189 3.77 5.12 -14.42
N MET A 190 4.94 5.54 -13.94
CA MET A 190 5.05 6.49 -12.82
C MET A 190 4.46 7.84 -13.23
N THR A 191 3.63 8.43 -12.36
CA THR A 191 2.99 9.73 -12.60
C THR A 191 3.52 10.81 -11.67
N LEU A 192 3.33 12.06 -12.06
CA LEU A 192 3.49 13.22 -11.19
C LEU A 192 2.12 13.59 -10.62
N GLU A 193 2.02 13.64 -9.30
CA GLU A 193 0.85 14.13 -8.59
C GLU A 193 1.11 15.57 -8.14
N LEU A 194 0.28 16.50 -8.56
CA LEU A 194 0.28 17.89 -8.09
C LEU A 194 -0.86 18.07 -7.09
N VAL A 195 -0.53 18.60 -5.92
CA VAL A 195 -1.51 18.95 -4.88
C VAL A 195 -1.50 20.45 -4.64
N PHE A 196 -2.66 21.07 -4.84
CA PHE A 196 -2.90 22.49 -4.58
C PHE A 196 -3.90 22.64 -3.43
N ASN A 197 -3.46 23.19 -2.30
CA ASN A 197 -4.32 23.49 -1.16
C ASN A 197 -4.98 24.86 -1.35
N TRP A 198 -6.29 24.96 -1.16
CA TRP A 198 -7.06 26.16 -1.54
C TRP A 198 -6.87 27.35 -0.60
N SER A 199 -6.48 27.07 0.64
CA SER A 199 -6.37 28.04 1.73
C SER A 199 -4.93 28.35 2.12
N ASP A 200 -3.95 27.81 1.40
CA ASP A 200 -2.53 28.02 1.65
C ASP A 200 -2.02 29.10 0.69
N ASP A 201 -1.77 30.30 1.22
CA ASP A 201 -1.27 31.45 0.47
C ASP A 201 0.26 31.57 0.52
N GLN A 202 0.94 30.67 1.24
CA GLN A 202 2.37 30.71 1.43
C GLN A 202 3.11 29.75 0.49
N ALA A 203 4.32 30.14 0.12
CA ALA A 203 5.23 29.27 -0.61
C ALA A 203 5.69 28.10 0.29
N TYR A 204 5.71 26.89 -0.27
CA TYR A 204 6.23 25.72 0.42
C TYR A 204 7.75 25.85 0.65
N THR A 205 8.19 25.49 1.86
CA THR A 205 9.61 25.48 2.19
C THR A 205 10.28 24.21 1.64
N HIS A 206 11.33 24.41 0.84
CA HIS A 206 12.16 23.32 0.34
C HIS A 206 13.15 22.86 1.41
N GLY A 207 13.03 21.60 1.82
CA GLY A 207 14.04 20.95 2.66
C GLY A 207 15.29 20.54 1.88
N THR A 208 16.28 20.00 2.57
CA THR A 208 17.54 19.52 1.96
C THR A 208 17.55 18.02 1.65
N SER A 209 16.48 17.29 2.00
CA SER A 209 16.38 15.85 1.79
C SER A 209 15.91 15.48 0.39
N TYR A 210 14.93 16.21 -0.15
CA TYR A 210 14.38 15.93 -1.47
C TYR A 210 15.30 16.48 -2.57
N GLY A 211 15.73 15.60 -3.47
CA GLY A 211 16.70 15.93 -4.52
C GLY A 211 16.06 16.51 -5.78
N HIS A 212 15.29 15.68 -6.48
CA HIS A 212 14.64 16.00 -7.77
C HIS A 212 13.80 14.81 -8.26
N ILE A 213 12.91 15.08 -9.21
CA ILE A 213 12.44 14.06 -10.18
C ILE A 213 13.42 13.97 -11.35
N ALA A 214 13.54 12.79 -11.96
CA ALA A 214 14.35 12.59 -13.17
C ALA A 214 13.47 12.22 -14.36
N ILE A 215 13.68 12.88 -15.49
CA ILE A 215 12.93 12.68 -16.74
C ILE A 215 13.91 12.35 -17.85
N GLY A 216 13.69 11.21 -18.51
CA GLY A 216 14.40 10.83 -19.72
C GLY A 216 13.88 11.61 -20.92
N VAL A 217 14.78 12.20 -21.71
CA VAL A 217 14.43 13.00 -22.89
C VAL A 217 15.32 12.63 -24.08
N THR A 218 14.78 12.71 -25.28
CA THR A 218 15.57 12.68 -26.51
C THR A 218 15.85 14.11 -26.97
N GLY A 219 17.10 14.41 -27.33
CA GLY A 219 17.48 15.74 -27.80
C GLY A 219 17.55 16.78 -26.68
N ILE A 220 18.27 16.48 -25.59
CA ILE A 220 18.35 17.34 -24.40
C ILE A 220 18.83 18.77 -24.72
N ALA A 221 19.74 18.94 -25.67
CA ALA A 221 20.27 20.25 -26.06
C ALA A 221 19.15 21.16 -26.61
N ALA A 222 18.43 20.68 -27.63
CA ALA A 222 17.33 21.43 -28.24
C ALA A 222 16.19 21.70 -27.23
N LEU A 223 15.91 20.77 -26.32
CA LEU A 223 14.95 21.00 -25.25
C LEU A 223 15.42 22.14 -24.33
N CYS A 224 16.65 22.10 -23.85
CA CYS A 224 17.17 23.13 -22.96
C CYS A 224 17.23 24.52 -23.60
N ASP A 225 17.56 24.62 -24.89
CA ASP A 225 17.49 25.90 -25.61
C ASP A 225 16.07 26.47 -25.64
N ARG A 226 15.06 25.62 -25.91
CA ARG A 226 13.65 26.03 -25.86
C ARG A 226 13.22 26.46 -24.45
N LEU A 227 13.62 25.71 -23.43
CA LEU A 227 13.28 26.03 -22.03
C LEU A 227 13.93 27.35 -21.60
N ALA A 228 15.20 27.57 -21.94
CA ALA A 228 15.89 28.83 -21.68
C ALA A 228 15.22 30.02 -22.38
N ALA A 229 14.81 29.86 -23.65
CA ALA A 229 14.08 30.88 -24.39
C ALA A 229 12.69 31.21 -23.78
N GLN A 230 12.11 30.29 -23.01
CA GLN A 230 10.86 30.49 -22.26
C GLN A 230 11.11 31.01 -20.83
N GLY A 231 12.35 31.31 -20.46
CA GLY A 231 12.71 31.85 -19.14
C GLY A 231 12.74 30.81 -18.02
N VAL A 232 12.75 29.51 -18.33
CA VAL A 232 12.84 28.45 -17.32
C VAL A 232 14.20 28.51 -16.62
N LYS A 233 14.20 28.52 -15.29
CA LYS A 233 15.42 28.54 -14.49
C LYS A 233 16.18 27.23 -14.64
N MET A 234 17.44 27.33 -15.04
CA MET A 234 18.30 26.19 -15.33
C MET A 234 19.58 26.27 -14.49
N PRO A 235 19.56 25.86 -13.21
CA PRO A 235 20.72 25.92 -12.31
C PRO A 235 21.92 25.09 -12.81
N ARG A 236 21.68 24.13 -13.72
CA ARG A 236 22.74 23.39 -14.39
C ARG A 236 22.39 23.15 -15.86
N PRO A 237 23.09 23.80 -16.81
CA PRO A 237 22.88 23.56 -18.23
C PRO A 237 23.31 22.13 -18.64
N PRO A 238 22.92 21.66 -19.84
CA PRO A 238 23.32 20.36 -20.36
C PRO A 238 24.83 20.16 -20.32
N ARG A 239 25.28 19.11 -19.62
CA ARG A 239 26.70 18.74 -19.56
C ARG A 239 26.84 17.24 -19.38
N ALA A 240 27.87 16.66 -20.00
CA ALA A 240 28.28 15.28 -19.75
C ALA A 240 28.59 15.07 -18.25
N GLN A 241 28.16 13.94 -17.68
CA GLN A 241 28.53 13.59 -16.31
C GLN A 241 30.02 13.23 -16.25
N ARG A 242 30.69 13.63 -15.15
CA ARG A 242 32.02 13.11 -14.84
C ARG A 242 31.84 11.60 -14.63
N HIS A 243 32.46 10.79 -15.49
CA HIS A 243 32.44 9.31 -15.49
C HIS A 243 31.32 8.59 -16.28
N GLY A 244 30.54 9.27 -17.12
CA GLY A 244 29.60 8.59 -18.02
C GLY A 244 29.14 9.48 -19.17
N GLU A 245 28.92 8.88 -20.34
CA GLU A 245 28.54 9.57 -21.59
C GLU A 245 27.16 10.26 -21.53
N ALA A 246 26.39 10.05 -20.46
CA ALA A 246 25.07 10.64 -20.29
C ALA A 246 25.15 12.17 -20.10
N ILE A 247 24.49 12.90 -21.00
CA ILE A 247 24.28 14.35 -20.90
C ILE A 247 23.10 14.59 -19.95
N VAL A 248 23.31 15.46 -18.95
CA VAL A 248 22.27 15.82 -17.97
C VAL A 248 22.17 17.34 -17.81
N ALA A 249 20.95 17.81 -17.52
CA ALA A 249 20.66 19.19 -17.13
C ALA A 249 19.76 19.21 -15.89
N PHE A 250 19.75 20.32 -15.17
CA PHE A 250 18.76 20.57 -14.12
C PHE A 250 18.01 21.85 -14.43
N ILE A 251 16.68 21.76 -14.39
CA ILE A 251 15.75 22.87 -14.43
C ILE A 251 14.97 22.95 -13.12
N GLU A 252 14.32 24.08 -12.88
CA GLU A 252 13.37 24.27 -11.79
C GLU A 252 11.97 24.51 -12.36
N ASP A 253 10.96 23.92 -11.72
CA ASP A 253 9.56 24.18 -12.01
C ASP A 253 9.12 25.54 -11.39
N PRO A 254 7.86 25.97 -11.59
CA PRO A 254 7.39 27.28 -11.10
C PRO A 254 7.46 27.46 -9.57
N ASP A 255 7.52 26.38 -8.81
CA ASP A 255 7.61 26.36 -7.35
C ASP A 255 9.03 26.09 -6.85
N GLY A 256 10.01 25.95 -7.76
CA GLY A 256 11.42 25.75 -7.46
C GLY A 256 11.84 24.28 -7.29
N HIS A 257 10.94 23.33 -7.56
CA HIS A 257 11.29 21.91 -7.50
C HIS A 257 12.26 21.56 -8.62
N ARG A 258 13.35 20.86 -8.27
CA ARG A 258 14.38 20.48 -9.23
C ARG A 258 13.93 19.29 -10.08
N ILE A 259 14.19 19.40 -11.38
CA ILE A 259 13.97 18.34 -12.37
C ILE A 259 15.30 18.05 -13.07
N LYS A 260 15.75 16.80 -12.99
CA LYS A 260 16.92 16.32 -13.75
C LYS A 260 16.45 15.82 -15.11
N LEU A 261 16.89 16.48 -16.17
CA LEU A 261 16.74 15.99 -17.53
C LEU A 261 17.92 15.06 -17.84
N VAL A 262 17.63 13.88 -18.36
CA VAL A 262 18.63 12.87 -18.73
C VAL A 262 18.47 12.54 -20.20
N GLN A 263 19.53 12.70 -20.99
CA GLN A 263 19.53 12.23 -22.36
C GLN A 263 19.34 10.71 -22.37
N ALA A 264 18.22 10.25 -22.93
CA ALA A 264 17.99 8.84 -23.16
C ALA A 264 18.94 8.32 -24.27
N PRO A 265 19.34 7.04 -24.24
CA PRO A 265 20.02 6.42 -25.38
C PRO A 265 19.17 6.64 -26.64
N ASN A 266 19.82 6.91 -27.77
CA ASN A 266 19.11 6.93 -29.05
C ASN A 266 18.51 5.53 -29.26
N ALA A 267 17.20 5.48 -29.50
CA ALA A 267 16.49 4.26 -29.86
C ALA A 267 16.90 3.78 -31.26
#